data_AF-A0A2E0T788-F1
#
_entry.id   AF-A0A2E0T788-F1
#
_cell.length_a   1.000
_cell.length_b   1.000
_cell.length_c   1.000
_cell.angle_alpha   90.00
_cell.angle_beta   90.00
_cell.angle_gamma   90.00
#
_symmetry.space_group_name_H-M   'P 1'
#
loop_
_entity.id
_entity.type
_entity.pdbx_description
1 polymer ?
#
loop_
_entity_poly.entity_id
_entity_poly.type
_entity_poly.pdbx_seq_one_letter_code
_entity_poly.pdbx_strand_id
1 'polypeptide(L)'
;MPAIITDRFRIHNSEQFSEAFSEASGNTFYLGIGRPQPFATSTRADGRTNNEGTDAAPITPADNVNAQAYPFDDLLAAKKVTSTDVTFVVPRRNWTTGTTYDIYRHDYGDRLTGTSTAATANSGASTLHDASFYVLTTERNVYKCLDNDNNTASTVEPTGTSPSILTTADGYKWKYMYTLSASQQANFLSTDFMAVETNSTVSSAAVDGAINIVKIKTAGSGGTDGTHTGIAMRGDGSNGTVSVTVTSGAVTAVTVTNAGTGYTFAT
;
A
#
# COMPACT_ATOMS: atom_id res chain seq x y z
N MET A 1 -23.61 -18.26 -2.61
CA MET A 1 -22.28 -18.62 -2.07
C MET A 1 -21.43 -17.36 -2.04
N PRO A 2 -20.79 -17.00 -0.92
CA PRO A 2 -19.82 -15.91 -0.90
C PRO A 2 -18.51 -16.34 -1.58
N ALA A 3 -17.89 -15.43 -2.35
CA ALA A 3 -16.59 -15.62 -2.99
C ALA A 3 -15.79 -14.31 -2.89
N ILE A 4 -14.46 -14.41 -2.87
CA ILE A 4 -13.55 -13.26 -2.81
C ILE A 4 -12.49 -13.37 -3.91
N ILE A 5 -12.16 -12.25 -4.53
CA ILE A 5 -10.97 -12.10 -5.36
C ILE A 5 -9.87 -11.56 -4.44
N THR A 6 -8.84 -12.38 -4.21
CA THR A 6 -7.76 -12.03 -3.29
C THR A 6 -6.86 -10.94 -3.89
N ASP A 7 -6.17 -10.23 -3.01
CA ASP A 7 -5.11 -9.29 -3.35
C ASP A 7 -4.00 -9.95 -4.19
N ARG A 8 -3.64 -11.20 -3.87
CA ARG A 8 -2.65 -11.99 -4.63
C ARG A 8 -2.99 -12.11 -6.10
N PHE A 9 -4.26 -12.29 -6.44
CA PHE A 9 -4.67 -12.36 -7.85
C PHE A 9 -4.47 -11.02 -8.57
N ARG A 10 -4.74 -9.90 -7.89
CA ARG A 10 -4.52 -8.55 -8.43
C ARG A 10 -3.04 -8.26 -8.62
N ILE A 11 -2.21 -8.59 -7.62
CA ILE A 11 -0.75 -8.45 -7.66
C ILE A 11 -0.18 -9.28 -8.81
N HIS A 12 -0.54 -10.55 -8.89
CA HIS A 12 -0.09 -11.43 -9.97
C HIS A 12 -0.42 -10.87 -11.36
N ASN A 13 -1.66 -10.40 -11.58
CA ASN A 13 -2.03 -9.80 -12.86
C ASN A 13 -1.20 -8.53 -13.19
N SER A 14 -0.89 -7.71 -12.18
CA SER A 14 -0.05 -6.52 -12.36
C SER A 14 1.42 -6.87 -12.63
N GLU A 15 1.95 -7.91 -11.99
CA GLU A 15 3.30 -8.43 -12.21
C GLU A 15 3.45 -8.98 -13.62
N GLN A 16 2.51 -9.83 -14.07
CA GLN A 16 2.51 -10.33 -15.45
C GLN A 16 2.46 -9.20 -16.48
N PHE A 17 1.66 -8.15 -16.24
CA PHE A 17 1.61 -7.01 -17.15
C PHE A 17 2.94 -6.25 -17.20
N SER A 18 3.61 -6.04 -16.06
CA SER A 18 4.93 -5.38 -16.03
C SER A 18 6.01 -6.24 -16.70
N GLU A 19 5.98 -7.56 -16.52
CA GLU A 19 6.94 -8.48 -17.12
C GLU A 19 6.89 -8.43 -18.66
N ALA A 20 5.69 -8.30 -19.24
CA ALA A 20 5.46 -8.23 -20.68
C ALA A 20 6.27 -7.15 -21.41
N PHE A 21 6.77 -6.11 -20.72
CA PHE A 21 7.63 -5.06 -21.28
C PHE A 21 9.11 -5.48 -21.44
N SER A 22 9.53 -6.58 -20.81
CA SER A 22 10.93 -7.01 -20.72
C SER A 22 11.19 -8.43 -21.22
N GLU A 23 10.14 -9.19 -21.53
CA GLU A 23 10.24 -10.56 -22.06
C GLU A 23 10.94 -10.60 -23.43
N ALA A 24 11.76 -11.65 -23.64
CA ALA A 24 12.51 -11.85 -24.89
C ALA A 24 11.61 -12.00 -26.13
N SER A 25 10.37 -12.45 -25.94
CA SER A 25 9.32 -12.53 -26.98
C SER A 25 8.05 -11.83 -26.50
N GLY A 26 8.20 -10.66 -25.87
CA GLY A 26 7.10 -9.89 -25.31
C GLY A 26 6.33 -9.06 -26.33
N ASN A 27 5.19 -8.51 -25.89
CA ASN A 27 4.46 -7.51 -26.64
C ASN A 27 5.24 -6.19 -26.67
N THR A 28 5.27 -5.51 -27.82
CA THR A 28 5.84 -4.16 -27.90
C THR A 28 4.72 -3.13 -27.74
N PHE A 29 4.79 -2.34 -26.68
CA PHE A 29 3.80 -1.31 -26.38
C PHE A 29 4.21 0.04 -26.95
N TYR A 30 3.24 0.75 -27.52
CA TYR A 30 3.39 2.10 -28.02
C TYR A 30 2.29 2.99 -27.46
N LEU A 31 2.63 4.23 -27.11
CA LEU A 31 1.68 5.28 -26.83
C LEU A 31 1.59 6.20 -28.05
N GLY A 32 0.41 6.25 -28.65
CA GLY A 32 0.11 7.09 -29.81
C GLY A 32 -0.55 8.41 -29.41
N ILE A 33 -0.24 9.46 -30.15
CA ILE A 33 -1.01 10.70 -30.18
C ILE A 33 -1.41 11.00 -31.64
N GLY A 34 -2.55 11.62 -31.83
CA GLY A 34 -3.09 11.85 -33.16
C GLY A 34 -4.24 12.82 -33.16
N ARG A 35 -5.03 12.77 -34.24
CA ARG A 35 -6.23 13.55 -34.47
C ARG A 35 -5.95 15.06 -34.56
N PRO A 36 -5.38 15.52 -35.69
CA PRO A 36 -5.14 16.95 -35.92
C PRO A 36 -6.43 17.75 -36.19
N GLN A 37 -7.51 17.09 -36.62
CA GLN A 37 -8.80 17.71 -36.88
C GLN A 37 -9.63 17.90 -35.60
N PRO A 38 -10.50 18.92 -35.53
CA PRO A 38 -11.39 19.13 -34.41
C PRO A 38 -12.43 18.00 -34.29
N PHE A 39 -12.90 17.74 -33.07
CA PHE A 39 -14.10 16.95 -32.84
C PHE A 39 -15.33 17.73 -33.32
N ALA A 40 -16.05 17.14 -34.27
CA ALA A 40 -17.23 17.73 -34.88
C ALA A 40 -18.17 16.64 -35.43
N THR A 41 -19.23 17.05 -36.14
CA THR A 41 -19.98 16.12 -36.97
C THR A 41 -19.22 15.91 -38.29
N SER A 42 -18.61 14.74 -38.48
CA SER A 42 -17.94 14.40 -39.73
C SER A 42 -18.95 13.90 -40.76
N THR A 43 -18.72 14.23 -42.04
CA THR A 43 -19.53 13.73 -43.15
C THR A 43 -18.72 12.72 -43.94
N ARG A 44 -19.27 11.52 -44.08
CA ARG A 44 -18.66 10.41 -44.81
C ARG A 44 -18.78 10.65 -46.32
N ALA A 45 -17.96 9.94 -47.10
CA ALA A 45 -18.01 9.99 -48.56
C ALA A 45 -19.37 9.56 -49.16
N ASP A 46 -20.18 8.80 -48.41
CA ASP A 46 -21.53 8.38 -48.80
C ASP A 46 -22.63 9.37 -48.35
N GLY A 47 -22.26 10.55 -47.84
CA GLY A 47 -23.17 11.61 -47.42
C GLY A 47 -23.79 11.42 -46.04
N ARG A 48 -23.51 10.31 -45.33
CA ARG A 48 -23.96 10.12 -43.95
C ARG A 48 -23.07 10.87 -42.97
N THR A 49 -23.63 11.28 -41.84
CA THR A 49 -22.90 12.02 -40.80
C THR A 49 -22.60 11.15 -39.57
N ASN A 50 -21.42 11.32 -39.00
CA ASN A 50 -21.03 10.75 -37.71
C ASN A 50 -20.86 11.91 -36.70
N ASN A 51 -21.55 11.83 -35.57
CA ASN A 51 -21.32 12.77 -34.47
C ASN A 51 -20.11 12.31 -33.66
N GLU A 52 -19.13 13.20 -33.46
CA GLU A 52 -17.91 12.92 -32.70
C GLU A 52 -17.81 13.80 -31.44
N GLY A 53 -18.81 14.64 -31.20
CA GLY A 53 -18.85 15.59 -30.09
C GLY A 53 -18.24 16.93 -30.46
N THR A 54 -17.58 17.55 -29.49
CA THR A 54 -16.88 18.84 -29.63
C THR A 54 -15.53 18.77 -28.94
N ASP A 55 -14.61 19.69 -29.21
CA ASP A 55 -13.29 19.68 -28.55
C ASP A 55 -13.38 19.82 -27.01
N ALA A 56 -14.43 20.47 -26.52
CA ALA A 56 -14.70 20.60 -25.08
C ALA A 56 -15.37 19.36 -24.46
N ALA A 57 -15.98 18.52 -25.30
CA ALA A 57 -16.72 17.32 -24.89
C ALA A 57 -16.68 16.30 -26.03
N PRO A 58 -15.53 15.65 -26.26
CA PRO A 58 -15.43 14.59 -27.25
C PRO A 58 -16.27 13.40 -26.79
N ILE A 59 -16.85 12.66 -27.73
CA ILE A 59 -17.64 11.48 -27.39
C ILE A 59 -16.72 10.37 -26.87
N THR A 60 -17.16 9.70 -25.80
CA THR A 60 -16.49 8.51 -25.27
C THR A 60 -16.31 7.46 -26.39
N PRO A 61 -15.08 7.04 -26.71
CA PRO A 61 -14.84 6.06 -27.74
C PRO A 61 -15.61 4.75 -27.48
N ALA A 62 -16.27 4.23 -28.51
CA ALA A 62 -16.89 2.91 -28.46
C ALA A 62 -15.82 1.82 -28.69
N ASP A 63 -15.91 0.71 -27.97
CA ASP A 63 -15.03 -0.45 -28.19
C ASP A 63 -15.65 -1.41 -29.20
N ASN A 64 -15.26 -1.27 -30.47
CA ASN A 64 -15.63 -2.18 -31.56
C ASN A 64 -14.67 -2.04 -32.74
N VAL A 65 -14.66 -3.03 -33.63
CA VAL A 65 -13.74 -3.10 -34.78
C VAL A 65 -13.83 -1.87 -35.69
N ASN A 66 -15.03 -1.29 -35.85
CA ASN A 66 -15.17 -0.09 -36.68
C ASN A 66 -14.55 1.14 -36.03
N ALA A 67 -14.70 1.29 -34.71
CA ALA A 67 -14.19 2.43 -33.97
C ALA A 67 -12.67 2.38 -33.76
N GLN A 68 -12.06 1.19 -33.81
CA GLN A 68 -10.60 1.03 -33.64
C GLN A 68 -9.78 1.54 -34.84
N ALA A 69 -10.35 1.55 -36.05
CA ALA A 69 -9.63 1.98 -37.25
C ALA A 69 -9.39 3.51 -37.28
N TYR A 70 -10.35 4.32 -36.86
CA TYR A 70 -10.25 5.78 -36.96
C TYR A 70 -9.10 6.38 -36.11
N PRO A 71 -8.91 6.02 -34.82
CA PRO A 71 -7.77 6.52 -34.04
C PRO A 71 -6.42 6.07 -34.59
N PHE A 72 -6.38 4.92 -35.28
CA PHE A 72 -5.15 4.42 -35.90
C PHE A 72 -4.80 5.22 -37.16
N ASP A 73 -5.79 5.50 -38.01
CA ASP A 73 -5.62 6.36 -39.21
C ASP A 73 -5.27 7.81 -38.82
N ASP A 74 -5.81 8.29 -37.70
CA ASP A 74 -5.57 9.63 -37.16
C ASP A 74 -4.22 9.78 -36.43
N LEU A 75 -3.47 8.69 -36.24
CA LEU A 75 -2.24 8.70 -35.44
C LEU A 75 -1.13 9.51 -36.12
N LEU A 76 -0.61 10.52 -35.43
CA LEU A 76 0.44 11.40 -35.95
C LEU A 76 1.84 10.98 -35.49
N ALA A 77 1.94 10.47 -34.26
CA ALA A 77 3.18 10.01 -33.68
C ALA A 77 2.92 8.90 -32.67
N ALA A 78 3.86 7.97 -32.57
CA ALA A 78 3.88 6.96 -31.53
C ALA A 78 5.25 6.91 -30.87
N LYS A 79 5.26 6.80 -29.54
CA LYS A 79 6.47 6.53 -28.76
C LYS A 79 6.42 5.12 -28.22
N LYS A 80 7.50 4.35 -28.43
CA LYS A 80 7.66 3.06 -27.78
C LYS A 80 7.75 3.26 -26.26
N VAL A 81 6.95 2.49 -25.53
CA VAL A 81 7.02 2.42 -24.07
C VAL A 81 7.96 1.28 -23.71
N THR A 82 9.04 1.60 -23.01
CA THR A 82 10.04 0.63 -22.59
C THR A 82 9.81 0.20 -21.15
N SER A 83 10.48 -0.88 -20.71
CA SER A 83 10.46 -1.31 -19.31
C SER A 83 10.96 -0.23 -18.33
N THR A 84 11.74 0.75 -18.80
CA THR A 84 12.19 1.89 -17.97
C THR A 84 11.17 3.02 -17.87
N ASP A 85 10.11 3.01 -18.70
CA ASP A 85 9.03 4.01 -18.69
C ASP A 85 7.85 3.58 -17.81
N VAL A 86 7.91 2.39 -17.18
CA VAL A 86 6.83 1.83 -16.35
C VAL A 86 7.33 1.47 -14.96
N THR A 87 6.46 1.62 -13.95
CA THR A 87 6.75 1.21 -12.58
C THR A 87 5.46 0.95 -11.82
N PHE A 88 5.53 0.18 -10.73
CA PHE A 88 4.42 0.07 -9.78
C PHE A 88 4.34 1.34 -8.93
N VAL A 89 3.11 1.82 -8.74
CA VAL A 89 2.84 3.02 -7.95
C VAL A 89 1.79 2.74 -6.88
N VAL A 90 1.86 3.52 -5.81
CA VAL A 90 0.84 3.59 -4.76
C VAL A 90 0.39 5.04 -4.58
N PRO A 91 -0.80 5.28 -4.01
CA PRO A 91 -1.22 6.63 -3.66
C PRO A 91 -0.16 7.36 -2.84
N ARG A 92 0.20 8.57 -3.24
CA ARG A 92 1.18 9.37 -2.53
C ARG A 92 0.56 9.88 -1.23
N ARG A 93 1.20 9.54 -0.11
CA ARG A 93 0.81 10.02 1.22
C ARG A 93 2.02 10.67 1.89
N ASN A 94 2.08 11.99 1.90
CA ASN A 94 3.17 12.68 2.59
C ASN A 94 2.93 12.64 4.10
N TRP A 95 3.98 12.47 4.90
CA TRP A 95 3.86 12.70 6.33
C TRP A 95 3.53 14.18 6.58
N THR A 96 2.65 14.41 7.54
CA THR A 96 2.19 15.71 8.03
C THR A 96 1.98 15.60 9.53
N THR A 97 2.51 16.57 10.28
CA THR A 97 2.31 16.68 11.74
C THR A 97 0.83 16.89 12.05
N GLY A 98 0.37 16.31 13.16
CA GLY A 98 -1.04 16.40 13.59
C GLY A 98 -1.96 15.39 12.92
N THR A 99 -1.47 14.58 11.98
CA THR A 99 -2.25 13.52 11.33
C THR A 99 -2.20 12.23 12.16
N THR A 100 -3.36 11.59 12.35
CA THR A 100 -3.44 10.22 12.86
C THR A 100 -3.41 9.24 11.70
N TYR A 101 -2.38 8.42 11.64
CA TYR A 101 -2.22 7.40 10.59
C TYR A 101 -2.86 6.08 11.01
N ASP A 102 -3.24 5.29 10.02
CA ASP A 102 -3.66 3.91 10.26
C ASP A 102 -2.45 3.02 10.58
N ILE A 103 -2.70 1.91 11.26
CA ILE A 103 -1.67 0.90 11.48
C ILE A 103 -1.68 -0.12 10.35
N TYR A 104 -0.51 -0.66 10.02
CA TYR A 104 -0.44 -1.83 9.17
C TYR A 104 -1.01 -3.04 9.93
N ARG A 105 -2.08 -3.62 9.39
CA ARG A 105 -2.80 -4.72 10.03
C ARG A 105 -3.33 -5.71 8.99
N HIS A 106 -3.35 -7.00 9.32
CA HIS A 106 -3.71 -8.07 8.37
C HIS A 106 -5.19 -8.48 8.46
N ASP A 107 -5.86 -8.21 9.58
CA ASP A 107 -7.23 -8.65 9.92
C ASP A 107 -8.27 -7.54 9.67
N TYR A 108 -7.96 -6.50 8.89
CA TYR A 108 -8.99 -5.51 8.52
C TYR A 108 -10.14 -6.18 7.75
N GLY A 109 -11.36 -5.88 8.19
CA GLY A 109 -12.58 -6.52 7.69
C GLY A 109 -13.00 -7.78 8.47
N ASP A 110 -12.08 -8.41 9.21
CA ASP A 110 -12.39 -9.59 10.02
C ASP A 110 -13.16 -9.21 11.29
N ARG A 111 -13.94 -10.16 11.82
CA ARG A 111 -14.62 -9.95 13.10
C ARG A 111 -13.63 -10.04 14.24
N LEU A 112 -13.57 -9.01 15.07
CA LEU A 112 -12.78 -9.02 16.29
C LEU A 112 -13.22 -10.22 17.16
N THR A 113 -12.25 -11.02 17.60
CA THR A 113 -12.49 -12.27 18.34
C THR A 113 -13.54 -12.08 19.44
N GLY A 114 -14.54 -12.94 19.50
CA GLY A 114 -15.59 -12.87 20.53
C GLY A 114 -16.58 -11.71 20.36
N THR A 115 -16.62 -11.05 19.21
CA THR A 115 -17.59 -9.99 18.89
C THR A 115 -18.18 -10.18 17.48
N SER A 116 -19.22 -9.39 17.15
CA SER A 116 -19.75 -9.26 15.78
C SER A 116 -19.22 -8.04 15.03
N THR A 117 -18.29 -7.28 15.63
CA THR A 117 -17.75 -6.03 15.08
C THR A 117 -16.59 -6.32 14.14
N ALA A 118 -16.64 -5.76 12.93
CA ALA A 118 -15.53 -5.84 11.98
C ALA A 118 -14.38 -4.91 12.40
N ALA A 119 -13.14 -5.39 12.27
CA ALA A 119 -11.95 -4.60 12.48
C ALA A 119 -11.83 -3.56 11.37
N THR A 120 -11.70 -2.29 11.75
CA THR A 120 -11.49 -1.17 10.83
C THR A 120 -10.26 -0.39 11.27
N ALA A 121 -9.65 0.30 10.32
CA ALA A 121 -8.60 1.25 10.58
C ALA A 121 -9.16 2.48 11.30
N ASN A 122 -8.28 3.35 11.84
CA ASN A 122 -8.72 4.58 12.48
C ASN A 122 -9.45 5.52 11.49
N SER A 123 -9.02 5.51 10.24
CA SER A 123 -9.68 6.19 9.12
C SER A 123 -11.05 5.62 8.75
N GLY A 124 -11.46 4.49 9.32
CA GLY A 124 -12.66 3.74 8.96
C GLY A 124 -12.47 2.75 7.80
N ALA A 125 -11.27 2.66 7.22
CA ALA A 125 -10.97 1.69 6.17
C ALA A 125 -11.21 0.25 6.67
N SER A 126 -11.90 -0.55 5.86
CA SER A 126 -12.18 -1.97 6.14
C SER A 126 -11.24 -2.92 5.40
N THR A 127 -10.34 -2.39 4.57
CA THR A 127 -9.29 -3.16 3.89
C THR A 127 -7.94 -2.48 4.10
N LEU A 128 -6.87 -3.27 4.04
CA LEU A 128 -5.51 -2.75 4.14
C LEU A 128 -5.15 -1.82 2.97
N HIS A 129 -5.70 -2.06 1.77
CA HIS A 129 -5.40 -1.25 0.58
C HIS A 129 -5.95 0.18 0.68
N ASP A 130 -7.09 0.34 1.35
CA ASP A 130 -7.72 1.65 1.56
C ASP A 130 -7.12 2.38 2.77
N ALA A 131 -6.46 1.66 3.69
CA ALA A 131 -5.85 2.21 4.88
C ALA A 131 -4.63 3.12 4.57
N SER A 132 -4.45 4.13 5.42
CA SER A 132 -3.40 5.14 5.35
C SER A 132 -2.17 4.78 6.22
N PHE A 133 -1.69 3.55 6.08
CA PHE A 133 -0.67 2.98 6.98
C PHE A 133 0.78 3.30 6.61
N TYR A 134 1.04 4.07 5.56
CA TYR A 134 2.39 4.42 5.13
C TYR A 134 2.48 5.90 4.78
N VAL A 135 3.70 6.42 4.84
CA VAL A 135 4.02 7.83 4.60
C VAL A 135 5.31 7.99 3.82
N LEU A 136 5.38 9.05 3.01
CA LEU A 136 6.57 9.59 2.39
C LEU A 136 7.04 10.79 3.21
N THR A 137 8.28 10.72 3.67
CA THR A 137 8.91 11.77 4.48
C THR A 137 9.55 12.86 3.62
N THR A 138 9.95 13.95 4.26
CA THR A 138 10.77 15.03 3.69
C THR A 138 12.08 14.52 3.09
N GLU A 139 12.71 13.53 3.72
CA GLU A 139 13.92 12.84 3.24
C GLU A 139 13.66 11.83 2.10
N ARG A 140 12.43 11.73 1.60
CA ARG A 140 12.00 10.76 0.58
C ARG A 140 12.07 9.30 1.04
N ASN A 141 12.16 9.08 2.34
CA ASN A 141 12.01 7.76 2.94
C ASN A 141 10.53 7.41 3.04
N VAL A 142 10.19 6.17 2.68
CA VAL A 142 8.87 5.59 2.85
C VAL A 142 8.86 4.73 4.10
N TYR A 143 7.92 5.04 4.99
CA TYR A 143 7.74 4.33 6.25
C TYR A 143 6.37 3.68 6.33
N LYS A 144 6.33 2.51 6.95
CA LYS A 144 5.11 1.80 7.34
C LYS A 144 4.85 2.03 8.83
N CYS A 145 3.64 2.45 9.17
CA CYS A 145 3.16 2.57 10.54
C CYS A 145 2.85 1.17 11.10
N LEU A 146 3.51 0.78 12.17
CA LEU A 146 3.24 -0.47 12.90
C LEU A 146 2.37 -0.21 14.14
N ASP A 147 2.58 0.92 14.80
CA ASP A 147 1.79 1.37 15.94
C ASP A 147 1.61 2.88 15.86
N ASN A 148 0.39 3.35 16.12
CA ASN A 148 -0.03 4.75 16.03
C ASN A 148 -0.37 5.35 17.41
N ASP A 149 0.28 4.87 18.47
CA ASP A 149 0.13 5.36 19.84
C ASP A 149 -1.34 5.46 20.27
N ASN A 150 -2.10 4.37 20.06
CA ASN A 150 -3.52 4.29 20.39
C ASN A 150 -4.38 5.36 19.70
N ASN A 151 -4.11 5.61 18.41
CA ASN A 151 -4.82 6.57 17.56
C ASN A 151 -4.63 8.05 17.95
N THR A 152 -3.52 8.40 18.60
CA THR A 152 -3.15 9.82 18.81
C THR A 152 -2.63 10.44 17.51
N ALA A 153 -2.45 11.76 17.47
CA ALA A 153 -1.88 12.44 16.31
C ALA A 153 -0.35 12.33 16.31
N SER A 154 0.26 11.92 15.19
CA SER A 154 1.72 11.91 15.08
C SER A 154 2.26 13.34 15.04
N THR A 155 3.32 13.60 15.81
CA THR A 155 3.97 14.91 15.92
C THR A 155 5.45 14.87 15.57
N VAL A 156 6.01 13.68 15.38
CA VAL A 156 7.43 13.48 15.05
C VAL A 156 7.55 12.69 13.74
N GLU A 157 8.15 13.32 12.73
CA GLU A 157 8.42 12.67 11.45
C GLU A 157 9.46 11.56 11.64
N PRO A 158 9.24 10.33 11.12
CA PRO A 158 10.25 9.28 11.19
C PRO A 158 11.45 9.58 10.29
N THR A 159 12.66 9.31 10.78
CA THR A 159 13.93 9.59 10.07
C THR A 159 14.89 8.40 10.10
N GLY A 160 15.83 8.36 9.14
CA GLY A 160 16.83 7.31 9.02
C GLY A 160 16.45 6.15 8.07
N THR A 161 17.31 5.14 8.00
CA THR A 161 17.17 4.03 7.03
C THR A 161 17.42 2.66 7.64
N SER A 162 17.46 2.59 8.97
CA SER A 162 17.62 1.30 9.67
C SER A 162 16.42 0.40 9.40
N PRO A 163 16.64 -0.90 9.12
CA PRO A 163 15.54 -1.85 9.00
C PRO A 163 14.91 -2.17 10.36
N SER A 164 15.48 -1.74 11.49
CA SER A 164 14.84 -1.93 12.80
C SER A 164 13.58 -1.08 12.95
N ILE A 165 12.70 -1.46 13.87
CA ILE A 165 11.52 -0.64 14.22
C ILE A 165 12.01 0.62 14.93
N LEU A 166 11.68 1.77 14.37
CA LEU A 166 11.90 3.07 14.97
C LEU A 166 10.72 3.39 15.88
N THR A 167 10.98 3.73 17.15
CA THR A 167 9.97 4.35 18.01
C THR A 167 10.27 5.84 18.10
N THR A 168 9.32 6.68 17.70
CA THR A 168 9.44 8.14 17.77
C THR A 168 8.99 8.65 19.14
N ALA A 169 9.34 9.89 19.48
CA ALA A 169 9.06 10.46 20.80
C ALA A 169 7.56 10.64 21.11
N ASP A 170 6.72 10.62 20.06
CA ASP A 170 5.25 10.63 20.13
C ASP A 170 4.64 9.23 20.29
N GLY A 171 5.45 8.21 20.57
CA GLY A 171 4.98 6.83 20.83
C GLY A 171 4.70 6.00 19.58
N TYR A 172 4.72 6.61 18.39
CA TYR A 172 4.53 5.88 17.14
C TYR A 172 5.68 4.89 16.90
N LYS A 173 5.35 3.78 16.24
CA LYS A 173 6.34 2.77 15.79
C LYS A 173 6.31 2.68 14.28
N TRP A 174 7.42 3.02 13.66
CA TRP A 174 7.61 3.07 12.22
C TRP A 174 8.62 2.02 11.75
N LYS A 175 8.39 1.47 10.57
CA LYS A 175 9.32 0.58 9.87
C LYS A 175 9.72 1.24 8.56
N TYR A 176 11.02 1.51 8.40
CA TYR A 176 11.56 1.98 7.13
C TYR A 176 11.37 0.89 6.05
N MET A 177 10.92 1.31 4.87
CA MET A 177 10.65 0.42 3.74
C MET A 177 11.67 0.62 2.61
N TYR A 178 11.81 1.86 2.11
CA TYR A 178 12.74 2.23 1.05
C TYR A 178 12.86 3.76 0.97
N THR A 179 13.83 4.26 0.19
CA THR A 179 13.95 5.68 -0.16
C THR A 179 13.69 5.82 -1.65
N LEU A 180 12.88 6.80 -2.07
CA LEU A 180 12.70 7.07 -3.50
C LEU A 180 14.02 7.55 -4.13
N SER A 181 14.50 6.83 -5.14
CA SER A 181 15.64 7.24 -5.95
C SER A 181 15.36 8.55 -6.70
N ALA A 182 16.42 9.24 -7.13
CA ALA A 182 16.28 10.49 -7.89
C ALA A 182 15.52 10.30 -9.21
N SER A 183 15.70 9.15 -9.88
CA SER A 183 14.97 8.83 -11.12
C SER A 183 13.49 8.58 -10.85
N GLN A 184 13.14 7.88 -9.77
CA GLN A 184 11.73 7.71 -9.38
C GLN A 184 11.08 9.04 -9.02
N GLN A 185 11.80 9.93 -8.34
CA GLN A 185 11.29 11.27 -8.02
C GLN A 185 11.05 12.10 -9.29
N ALA A 186 11.95 12.01 -10.28
CA ALA A 186 11.81 12.78 -11.52
C ALA A 186 10.71 12.23 -12.44
N ASN A 187 10.57 10.92 -12.54
CA ASN A 187 9.75 10.27 -13.56
C ASN A 187 8.41 9.73 -13.04
N PHE A 188 8.31 9.41 -11.75
CA PHE A 188 7.22 8.60 -11.20
C PHE A 188 6.64 9.14 -9.88
N LEU A 189 6.94 10.39 -9.53
CA LEU A 189 6.33 11.09 -8.41
C LEU A 189 5.38 12.18 -8.92
N SER A 190 4.09 12.02 -8.64
CA SER A 190 3.05 13.00 -8.98
C SER A 190 2.42 13.59 -7.70
N THR A 191 1.36 14.37 -7.86
CA THR A 191 0.52 14.81 -6.74
C THR A 191 -0.17 13.64 -6.06
N ASP A 192 -0.54 12.62 -6.85
CA ASP A 192 -1.46 11.57 -6.44
C ASP A 192 -0.77 10.23 -6.23
N PHE A 193 0.38 9.99 -6.87
CA PHE A 193 1.06 8.69 -6.88
C PHE A 193 2.57 8.81 -6.66
N MET A 194 3.15 7.75 -6.11
CA MET A 194 4.59 7.58 -5.94
C MET A 194 5.01 6.15 -6.30
N ALA A 195 6.21 6.00 -6.84
CA ALA A 195 6.79 4.69 -7.17
C ALA A 195 6.99 3.81 -5.92
N VAL A 196 6.98 2.49 -6.13
CA VAL A 196 7.29 1.49 -5.12
C VAL A 196 8.59 0.77 -5.49
N GLU A 197 9.38 0.46 -4.45
CA GLU A 197 10.60 -0.32 -4.60
C GLU A 197 10.76 -1.31 -3.45
N THR A 198 11.40 -2.44 -3.75
CA THR A 198 11.86 -3.39 -2.74
C THR A 198 13.30 -3.05 -2.35
N ASN A 199 13.49 -2.50 -1.15
CA ASN A 199 14.83 -2.34 -0.60
C ASN A 199 15.37 -3.69 -0.12
N SER A 200 16.47 -4.15 -0.72
CA SER A 200 17.06 -5.47 -0.45
C SER A 200 17.48 -5.68 1.02
N THR A 201 17.96 -4.63 1.69
CA THR A 201 18.36 -4.72 3.10
C THR A 201 17.15 -4.88 4.01
N VAL A 202 16.05 -4.17 3.72
CA VAL A 202 14.80 -4.30 4.46
C VAL A 202 14.14 -5.65 4.20
N SER A 203 14.08 -6.11 2.94
CA SER A 203 13.47 -7.40 2.60
C SER A 203 14.24 -8.58 3.17
N SER A 204 15.58 -8.57 3.13
CA SER A 204 16.39 -9.63 3.73
C SER A 204 16.34 -9.67 5.25
N ALA A 205 16.03 -8.55 5.90
CA ALA A 205 15.83 -8.49 7.35
C ALA A 205 14.38 -8.82 7.79
N ALA A 206 13.47 -9.04 6.84
CA ALA A 206 12.10 -9.44 7.16
C ALA A 206 12.07 -10.91 7.58
N VAL A 207 11.29 -11.22 8.62
CA VAL A 207 11.08 -12.58 9.11
C VAL A 207 9.60 -12.90 8.97
N ASP A 208 9.29 -13.93 8.21
CA ASP A 208 7.91 -14.35 7.98
C ASP A 208 7.24 -14.73 9.30
N GLY A 209 6.04 -14.18 9.51
CA GLY A 209 5.25 -14.40 10.72
C GLY A 209 5.87 -13.82 12.00
N ALA A 210 6.78 -12.85 11.91
CA ALA A 210 7.29 -12.14 13.08
C ALA A 210 6.23 -11.21 13.70
N ILE A 211 6.01 -11.34 15.01
CA ILE A 211 5.08 -10.50 15.77
C ILE A 211 5.82 -9.30 16.32
N ASN A 212 5.56 -8.13 15.76
CA ASN A 212 6.27 -6.91 16.13
C ASN A 212 5.52 -6.04 17.14
N ILE A 213 4.18 -6.08 17.09
CA ILE A 213 3.29 -5.24 17.89
C ILE A 213 2.24 -6.14 18.53
N VAL A 214 2.01 -5.95 19.83
CA VAL A 214 0.95 -6.62 20.59
C VAL A 214 0.02 -5.56 21.16
N LYS A 215 -1.27 -5.66 20.83
CA LYS A 215 -2.31 -4.77 21.37
C LYS A 215 -3.05 -5.47 22.50
N ILE A 216 -3.19 -4.78 23.63
CA ILE A 216 -3.96 -5.27 24.78
C ILE A 216 -5.44 -5.09 24.47
N LYS A 217 -6.16 -6.20 24.34
CA LYS A 217 -7.63 -6.17 24.14
C LYS A 217 -8.39 -5.96 25.44
N THR A 218 -7.96 -6.65 26.50
CA THR A 218 -8.55 -6.55 27.84
C THR A 218 -7.42 -6.65 28.85
N ALA A 219 -7.27 -5.62 29.69
CA ALA A 219 -6.17 -5.52 30.65
C ALA A 219 -6.28 -6.53 31.81
N GLY A 220 -7.49 -7.06 32.06
CA GLY A 220 -7.75 -7.95 33.18
C GLY A 220 -7.63 -7.25 34.54
N SER A 221 -7.63 -8.04 35.61
CA SER A 221 -7.48 -7.57 36.99
C SER A 221 -6.87 -8.66 37.87
N GLY A 222 -6.28 -8.28 39.01
CA GLY A 222 -5.75 -9.22 40.00
C GLY A 222 -4.36 -9.79 39.69
N GLY A 223 -3.67 -9.25 38.67
CA GLY A 223 -2.27 -9.59 38.41
C GLY A 223 -1.33 -9.05 39.49
N THR A 224 -0.17 -9.66 39.66
CA THR A 224 0.89 -9.11 40.52
C THR A 224 1.61 -7.99 39.77
N ASP A 225 1.72 -6.82 40.40
CA ASP A 225 2.44 -5.67 39.84
C ASP A 225 3.92 -6.00 39.55
N GLY A 226 4.42 -5.44 38.45
CA GLY A 226 5.80 -5.63 37.99
C GLY A 226 5.90 -5.92 36.50
N THR A 227 7.14 -6.05 36.02
CA THR A 227 7.45 -6.46 34.65
C THR A 227 7.83 -7.93 34.63
N HIS A 228 7.02 -8.73 33.95
CA HIS A 228 7.18 -10.18 33.80
C HIS A 228 7.79 -10.46 32.43
N THR A 229 9.03 -10.93 32.40
CA THR A 229 9.81 -11.14 31.17
C THR A 229 9.85 -12.60 30.74
N GLY A 230 10.11 -12.86 29.45
CA GLY A 230 10.32 -14.22 28.95
C GLY A 230 9.04 -15.04 28.82
N ILE A 231 7.89 -14.37 28.75
CA ILE A 231 6.60 -15.01 28.53
C ILE A 231 6.55 -15.45 27.07
N ALA A 232 6.44 -16.76 26.83
CA ALA A 232 6.31 -17.30 25.49
C ALA A 232 4.94 -16.94 24.89
N MET A 233 4.94 -16.48 23.63
CA MET A 233 3.72 -16.27 22.85
C MET A 233 3.07 -17.61 22.55
N ARG A 234 1.75 -17.73 22.76
CA ARG A 234 0.99 -18.94 22.42
C ARG A 234 0.36 -18.77 21.06
N GLY A 235 0.68 -19.62 20.10
CA GLY A 235 0.21 -19.49 18.72
C GLY A 235 0.69 -20.65 17.85
N ASP A 236 0.63 -20.46 16.54
CA ASP A 236 1.08 -21.44 15.55
C ASP A 236 2.52 -21.23 15.06
N GLY A 237 3.18 -20.15 15.49
CA GLY A 237 4.59 -19.89 15.23
C GLY A 237 5.51 -20.43 16.32
N SER A 238 6.77 -20.01 16.26
CA SER A 238 7.85 -20.48 17.14
C SER A 238 8.68 -19.34 17.71
N ASN A 239 9.23 -19.56 18.91
CA ASN A 239 10.24 -18.74 19.58
C ASN A 239 9.85 -17.29 19.93
N GLY A 240 8.58 -16.91 19.77
CA GLY A 240 8.10 -15.59 20.17
C GLY A 240 8.08 -15.43 21.68
N THR A 241 8.63 -14.33 22.20
CA THR A 241 8.60 -13.99 23.63
C THR A 241 8.28 -12.51 23.85
N VAL A 242 7.59 -12.23 24.96
CA VAL A 242 7.20 -10.88 25.37
C VAL A 242 7.57 -10.60 26.82
N SER A 243 7.60 -9.31 27.15
CA SER A 243 7.55 -8.80 28.51
C SER A 243 6.22 -8.11 28.75
N VAL A 244 5.56 -8.42 29.87
CA VAL A 244 4.25 -7.87 30.25
C VAL A 244 4.42 -7.03 31.50
N THR A 245 3.94 -5.78 31.46
CA THR A 245 3.93 -4.89 32.62
C THR A 245 2.53 -4.86 33.22
N VAL A 246 2.46 -5.07 34.53
CA VAL A 246 1.23 -5.03 35.33
C VAL A 246 1.35 -3.89 36.34
N THR A 247 0.30 -3.09 36.45
CA THR A 247 0.21 -1.97 37.40
C THR A 247 -1.19 -1.93 37.98
N SER A 248 -1.30 -1.83 39.31
CA SER A 248 -2.59 -1.91 40.02
C SER A 248 -3.41 -3.15 39.63
N GLY A 249 -2.72 -4.25 39.39
CA GLY A 249 -3.31 -5.54 39.03
C GLY A 249 -3.84 -5.68 37.60
N ALA A 250 -3.63 -4.70 36.72
CA ALA A 250 -4.04 -4.74 35.32
C ALA A 250 -2.82 -4.67 34.38
N VAL A 251 -2.91 -5.32 33.21
CA VAL A 251 -1.87 -5.25 32.18
C VAL A 251 -1.87 -3.86 31.53
N THR A 252 -0.75 -3.16 31.63
CA THR A 252 -0.58 -1.78 31.13
C THR A 252 0.29 -1.69 29.88
N ALA A 253 1.21 -2.63 29.69
CA ALA A 253 2.06 -2.67 28.49
C ALA A 253 2.50 -4.10 28.15
N VAL A 254 2.66 -4.36 26.86
CA VAL A 254 3.29 -5.58 26.34
C VAL A 254 4.38 -5.16 25.37
N THR A 255 5.61 -5.63 25.62
CA THR A 255 6.76 -5.38 24.74
C THR A 255 7.23 -6.70 24.16
N VAL A 256 7.33 -6.77 22.84
CA VAL A 256 7.94 -7.92 22.16
C VAL A 256 9.44 -7.92 22.43
N THR A 257 9.95 -9.00 23.03
CA THR A 257 11.38 -9.20 23.27
C THR A 257 12.02 -10.10 22.22
N ASN A 258 11.26 -11.04 21.66
CA ASN A 258 11.60 -11.79 20.46
C ASN A 258 10.35 -11.91 19.60
N ALA A 259 10.41 -11.43 18.36
CA ALA A 259 9.26 -11.43 17.45
C ALA A 259 8.90 -12.85 16.97
N GLY A 260 9.81 -13.82 17.12
CA GLY A 260 9.63 -15.18 16.66
C GLY A 260 9.45 -15.28 15.14
N THR A 261 8.91 -16.41 14.69
CA THR A 261 8.72 -16.70 13.25
C THR A 261 7.52 -17.62 13.04
N GLY A 262 6.91 -17.49 11.85
CA GLY A 262 5.89 -18.42 11.36
C GLY A 262 4.52 -18.25 12.00
N TYR A 263 4.30 -17.19 12.78
CA TYR A 263 2.98 -16.94 13.35
C TYR A 263 2.01 -16.44 12.28
N THR A 264 0.83 -17.06 12.22
CA THR A 264 -0.37 -16.47 11.61
C THR A 264 -1.32 -15.93 12.69
N PHE A 265 -1.21 -16.44 13.93
CA PHE A 265 -1.85 -15.87 15.11
C PHE A 265 -1.03 -16.14 16.39
N ALA A 266 -1.14 -15.26 17.38
CA ALA A 266 -0.70 -15.54 18.74
C ALA A 266 -1.49 -14.76 19.79
N THR A 267 -1.43 -15.24 21.03
CA THR A 267 -2.03 -14.68 22.24
C THR A 267 -1.05 -14.68 23.40
#